data_AF-A0A1B8P4W0-F1
#
_entry.id   AF-A0A1B8P4W0-F1
#
_cell.length_a   1.000
_cell.length_b   1.000
_cell.length_c   1.000
_cell.angle_alpha   90.00
_cell.angle_beta   90.00
_cell.angle_gamma   90.00
#
_symmetry.space_group_name_H-M   'P 1'
#
loop_
_entity.id
_entity.type
_entity.pdbx_description
1 polymer ?
#
loop_
_entity_poly.entity_id
_entity_poly.type
_entity_poly.pdbx_seq_one_letter_code
_entity_poly.pdbx_strand_id
1 'polypeptide(L)'
;MGRRAASSEEVAVIAGQLRETDVEQGNINWVLAIACLLAGVGIGALGYHLLNGGARTAQKLRQRLAERDRELSELRTGLGEHFERAEGLLDALLANGQSLQQEMHDSAVRFGSSKPRKPDFQQADETSDDVNAPRDYADGNRGTLSEDFGLKSKGDEAPAQPPRY
;
A
#
# COMPACT_ATOMS: atom_id res chain seq x y z
N MET A 1 -59.79 -14.49 87.17
CA MET A 1 -60.06 -13.96 85.82
C MET A 1 -59.03 -12.89 85.50
N GLY A 2 -58.30 -12.92 84.39
CA GLY A 2 -57.37 -11.82 84.05
C GLY A 2 -56.32 -12.07 82.95
N ARG A 3 -56.11 -13.30 82.49
CA ARG A 3 -55.01 -13.64 81.56
C ARG A 3 -55.36 -13.65 80.06
N ARG A 4 -56.60 -13.34 79.66
CA ARG A 4 -57.03 -13.40 78.25
C ARG A 4 -56.91 -12.09 77.45
N ALA A 5 -56.75 -10.94 78.12
CA ALA A 5 -56.71 -9.65 77.43
C ALA A 5 -55.36 -9.38 76.73
N ALA A 6 -54.24 -9.63 77.42
CA ALA A 6 -52.90 -9.33 76.89
C ALA A 6 -52.55 -10.10 75.60
N SER A 7 -52.95 -11.37 75.51
CA SER A 7 -52.69 -12.19 74.31
C SER A 7 -53.48 -11.73 73.08
N SER A 8 -54.59 -11.02 73.23
CA SER A 8 -55.38 -10.58 72.08
C SER A 8 -54.83 -9.27 71.48
N GLU A 9 -54.25 -8.41 72.31
CA GLU A 9 -53.64 -7.16 71.85
C GLU A 9 -52.33 -7.42 71.10
N GLU A 10 -51.47 -8.31 71.60
CA GLU A 10 -50.22 -8.65 70.91
C GLU A 10 -50.48 -9.26 69.52
N VAL A 11 -51.49 -10.12 69.40
CA VAL A 11 -51.83 -10.74 68.11
C VAL A 11 -52.39 -9.70 67.13
N ALA A 12 -53.14 -8.71 67.60
CA ALA A 12 -53.65 -7.62 66.76
C ALA A 12 -52.52 -6.69 66.27
N VAL A 13 -51.54 -6.41 67.13
CA VAL A 13 -50.36 -5.60 66.77
C VAL A 13 -49.48 -6.33 65.75
N ILE A 14 -49.22 -7.63 65.96
CA ILE A 14 -48.44 -8.46 65.03
C ILE A 14 -49.15 -8.59 63.68
N ALA A 15 -50.47 -8.80 63.67
CA ALA A 15 -51.26 -8.85 62.44
C ALA A 15 -51.29 -7.50 61.69
N GLY A 16 -51.33 -6.38 62.42
CA GLY A 16 -51.20 -5.03 61.86
C GLY A 16 -49.85 -4.81 61.18
N GLN A 17 -48.75 -5.16 61.86
CA GLN A 17 -47.39 -5.02 61.35
C GLN A 17 -47.13 -5.88 60.10
N LEU A 18 -47.59 -7.13 60.08
CA LEU A 18 -47.49 -8.00 58.89
C LEU A 18 -48.24 -7.41 57.68
N ARG A 19 -49.44 -6.87 57.92
CA ARG A 19 -50.25 -6.26 56.86
C ARG A 19 -49.63 -4.97 56.32
N GLU A 20 -48.97 -4.18 57.17
CA GLU A 20 -48.22 -2.99 56.74
C GLU A 20 -47.01 -3.38 55.87
N THR A 21 -46.26 -4.41 56.28
CA THR A 21 -45.10 -4.88 55.49
C THR A 21 -45.47 -5.45 54.13
N ASP A 22 -46.58 -6.19 54.02
CA ASP A 22 -47.02 -6.78 52.74
C ASP A 22 -47.46 -5.68 51.75
N VAL A 23 -48.13 -4.64 52.26
CA VAL A 23 -48.53 -3.47 51.47
C VAL A 23 -47.31 -2.68 50.99
N GLU A 24 -46.33 -2.40 51.85
CA GLU A 24 -45.11 -1.68 51.45
C GLU A 24 -44.26 -2.50 50.45
N GLN A 25 -44.17 -3.82 50.65
CA GLN A 25 -43.42 -4.70 49.78
C GLN A 25 -44.07 -4.85 48.40
N GLY A 26 -45.40 -4.96 48.35
CA GLY A 26 -46.17 -4.91 47.11
C GLY A 26 -45.97 -3.59 46.37
N ASN A 27 -45.97 -2.46 47.09
CA ASN A 27 -45.81 -1.14 46.52
C ASN A 27 -44.39 -0.91 45.95
N ILE A 28 -43.36 -1.45 46.60
CA ILE A 28 -41.98 -1.39 46.11
C ILE A 28 -41.80 -2.28 44.87
N ASN A 29 -42.38 -3.49 44.87
CA ASN A 29 -42.17 -4.45 43.80
C ASN A 29 -42.75 -3.98 42.45
N TRP A 30 -43.95 -3.37 42.44
CA TRP A 30 -44.52 -2.85 41.19
C TRP A 30 -43.80 -1.58 40.70
N VAL A 31 -43.34 -0.71 41.61
CA VAL A 31 -42.51 0.46 41.26
C VAL A 31 -41.19 0.02 40.63
N LEU A 32 -40.53 -1.00 41.20
CA LEU A 32 -39.30 -1.57 40.61
C LEU A 32 -39.58 -2.21 39.24
N ALA A 33 -40.71 -2.90 39.08
CA ALA A 33 -41.10 -3.47 37.79
C ALA A 33 -41.28 -2.38 36.71
N ILE A 34 -41.94 -1.26 37.04
CA ILE A 34 -42.11 -0.13 36.11
C ILE A 34 -40.78 0.57 35.85
N ALA A 35 -39.97 0.80 36.88
CA ALA A 35 -38.67 1.44 36.74
C ALA A 35 -37.73 0.61 35.84
N CYS A 36 -37.70 -0.71 36.02
CA CYS A 36 -36.93 -1.63 35.18
C CYS A 36 -37.45 -1.66 33.74
N LEU A 37 -38.77 -1.64 33.54
CA LEU A 37 -39.36 -1.58 32.21
C LEU A 37 -39.00 -0.27 31.49
N LEU A 38 -39.10 0.88 32.17
CA LEU A 38 -38.71 2.17 31.61
C LEU A 38 -37.22 2.26 31.31
N ALA A 39 -36.38 1.78 32.22
CA ALA A 39 -34.94 1.71 32.02
C ALA A 39 -34.59 0.79 30.84
N GLY A 40 -35.24 -0.36 30.75
CA GLY A 40 -35.06 -1.33 29.66
C GLY A 40 -35.49 -0.79 28.31
N VAL A 41 -36.62 -0.08 28.22
CA VAL A 41 -37.08 0.57 26.98
C VAL A 41 -36.10 1.65 26.53
N GLY A 42 -35.60 2.47 27.47
CA GLY A 42 -34.60 3.50 27.16
C GLY A 42 -33.31 2.90 26.62
N ILE A 43 -32.74 1.91 27.32
CA ILE A 43 -31.52 1.22 26.91
C ILE A 43 -31.73 0.46 25.59
N GLY A 44 -32.87 -0.20 25.42
CA GLY A 44 -33.22 -0.96 24.22
C GLY A 44 -33.38 -0.06 22.99
N ALA A 45 -34.04 1.09 23.12
CA ALA A 45 -34.22 2.05 22.04
C ALA A 45 -32.89 2.68 21.61
N LEU A 46 -32.03 3.05 22.57
CA LEU A 46 -30.67 3.52 22.26
C LEU A 46 -29.86 2.42 21.58
N GLY A 47 -29.88 1.19 22.10
CA GLY A 47 -29.19 0.05 21.49
C GLY A 47 -29.64 -0.18 20.04
N TYR A 48 -30.95 -0.20 19.80
CA TYR A 48 -31.50 -0.36 18.45
C TYR A 48 -31.12 0.80 17.52
N HIS A 49 -31.12 2.04 18.02
CA HIS A 49 -30.74 3.21 17.22
C HIS A 49 -29.25 3.16 16.80
N LEU A 50 -28.35 2.76 17.71
CA LEU A 50 -26.93 2.59 17.41
C LEU A 50 -26.68 1.45 16.42
N LEU A 51 -27.35 0.30 16.60
CA LEU A 51 -27.21 -0.83 15.67
C LEU A 51 -27.83 -0.53 14.29
N ASN A 52 -28.96 0.16 14.24
CA ASN A 52 -29.59 0.59 12.98
C ASN A 52 -28.72 1.60 12.21
N GLY A 53 -28.01 2.49 12.91
CA GLY A 53 -26.99 3.36 12.30
C GLY A 53 -25.74 2.58 11.86
N GLY A 54 -25.30 1.62 12.67
CA GLY A 54 -24.14 0.77 12.41
C GLY A 54 -24.32 -0.16 11.21
N ALA A 55 -25.53 -0.66 10.95
CA ALA A 55 -25.82 -1.53 9.81
C ALA A 55 -25.49 -0.88 8.46
N ARG A 56 -25.81 0.41 8.30
CA ARG A 56 -25.46 1.18 7.10
C ARG A 56 -23.95 1.35 6.93
N THR A 57 -23.24 1.55 8.03
CA THR A 57 -21.77 1.63 8.05
C THR A 57 -21.14 0.28 7.71
N ALA A 58 -21.69 -0.82 8.22
CA ALA A 58 -21.24 -2.18 7.91
C ALA A 58 -21.46 -2.54 6.43
N GLN A 59 -22.56 -2.10 5.82
CA GLN A 59 -22.78 -2.25 4.38
C GLN A 59 -21.78 -1.45 3.56
N LYS A 60 -21.49 -0.19 3.94
CA LYS A 60 -20.43 0.60 3.30
C LYS A 60 -19.05 -0.04 3.43
N LEU A 61 -18.76 -0.70 4.56
CA LEU A 61 -17.50 -1.41 4.77
C LEU A 61 -17.37 -2.63 3.85
N ARG A 62 -18.45 -3.41 3.67
CA ARG A 62 -18.50 -4.51 2.70
C ARG A 62 -18.33 -4.03 1.26
N GLN A 63 -18.95 -2.90 0.91
CA GLN A 63 -18.79 -2.30 -0.42
C GLN A 63 -17.34 -1.87 -0.67
N ARG A 64 -16.69 -1.25 0.33
CA ARG A 64 -15.27 -0.90 0.26
C ARG A 64 -14.35 -2.11 0.14
N LEU A 65 -14.69 -3.25 0.75
CA LEU A 65 -13.91 -4.48 0.59
C LEU A 65 -14.02 -5.02 -0.84
N ALA A 66 -15.22 -5.04 -1.42
CA ALA A 66 -15.41 -5.46 -2.81
C ALA A 66 -14.67 -4.55 -3.82
N GLU A 67 -14.63 -3.24 -3.56
CA GLU A 67 -13.85 -2.27 -4.36
C GLU A 67 -12.34 -2.50 -4.21
N ARG A 68 -11.84 -2.78 -3.00
CA ARG A 68 -10.41 -3.06 -2.76
C ARG A 68 -9.95 -4.38 -3.38
N ASP A 69 -10.78 -5.43 -3.30
CA ASP A 69 -10.46 -6.73 -3.93
C ASP A 69 -10.31 -6.59 -5.44
N ARG A 70 -11.13 -5.73 -6.06
CA ARG A 70 -11.02 -5.43 -7.48
C ARG A 70 -9.71 -4.72 -7.82
N GLU A 71 -9.32 -3.70 -7.05
CA GLU A 71 -8.04 -2.99 -7.25
C GLU A 71 -6.83 -3.91 -7.05
N LEU A 72 -6.87 -4.81 -6.07
CA LEU A 72 -5.82 -5.81 -5.87
C LEU A 72 -5.71 -6.77 -7.05
N SER A 73 -6.84 -7.13 -7.68
CA SER A 73 -6.82 -7.98 -8.88
C SER A 73 -6.19 -7.28 -10.09
N GLU A 74 -6.45 -5.98 -10.26
CA GLU A 74 -5.90 -5.17 -11.34
C GLU A 74 -4.38 -4.97 -11.15
N LEU A 75 -3.94 -4.65 -9.92
CA LEU A 75 -2.52 -4.58 -9.54
C LEU A 75 -1.79 -5.92 -9.77
N ARG A 76 -2.39 -7.03 -9.35
CA ARG A 76 -1.83 -8.37 -9.55
C ARG A 76 -1.68 -8.71 -11.03
N THR A 77 -2.66 -8.32 -11.84
CA THR A 77 -2.62 -8.56 -13.29
C THR A 77 -1.51 -7.74 -13.95
N GLY A 78 -1.38 -6.45 -13.59
CA GLY A 78 -0.29 -5.60 -14.09
C GLY A 78 1.10 -6.10 -13.69
N LEU A 79 1.27 -6.60 -12.45
CA LEU A 79 2.52 -7.22 -12.02
C LEU A 79 2.85 -8.48 -12.82
N GLY A 80 1.85 -9.31 -13.13
CA GLY A 80 2.03 -10.50 -13.99
C GLY A 80 2.60 -10.13 -15.36
N GLU A 81 2.06 -9.09 -16.00
CA GLU A 81 2.56 -8.62 -17.30
C GLU A 81 3.99 -8.05 -17.21
N HIS A 82 4.33 -7.39 -16.11
CA HIS A 82 5.72 -6.94 -15.87
C HIS A 82 6.68 -8.12 -15.66
N PHE A 83 6.27 -9.18 -14.99
CA PHE A 83 7.07 -10.39 -14.84
C PHE A 83 7.24 -11.13 -16.16
N GLU A 84 6.19 -11.26 -16.96
CA GLU A 84 6.27 -11.88 -18.30
C GLU A 84 7.21 -11.08 -19.23
N ARG A 85 7.14 -9.75 -19.17
CA ARG A 85 8.09 -8.88 -19.89
C ARG A 85 9.51 -9.01 -19.36
N ALA A 86 9.69 -9.13 -18.03
CA ALA A 86 11.00 -9.32 -17.42
C ALA A 86 11.61 -10.67 -17.78
N GLU A 87 10.82 -11.75 -17.80
CA GLU A 87 11.22 -13.07 -18.26
C GLU A 87 11.68 -13.03 -19.72
N GLY A 88 10.93 -12.37 -20.60
CA GLY A 88 11.34 -12.19 -22.00
C GLY A 88 12.66 -11.43 -22.16
N LEU A 89 12.89 -10.39 -21.34
CA LEU A 89 14.16 -9.66 -21.33
C LEU A 89 15.31 -10.49 -20.76
N LEU A 90 15.05 -11.31 -19.74
CA LEU A 90 16.02 -12.24 -19.17
C LEU A 90 16.44 -13.32 -20.16
N ASP A 91 15.49 -13.89 -20.90
CA ASP A 91 15.76 -14.87 -21.96
C ASP A 91 16.60 -14.24 -23.08
N ALA A 92 16.28 -13.02 -23.51
CA ALA A 92 17.07 -12.30 -24.50
C ALA A 92 18.50 -12.03 -23.99
N LEU A 93 18.66 -11.66 -22.71
CA LEU A 93 19.97 -11.45 -22.10
C LEU A 93 20.78 -12.75 -22.03
N LEU A 94 20.16 -13.87 -21.65
CA LEU A 94 20.80 -15.18 -21.61
C LEU A 94 21.24 -15.63 -23.01
N ALA A 95 20.40 -15.45 -24.02
CA ALA A 95 20.73 -15.73 -25.41
C ALA A 95 21.91 -14.87 -25.90
N ASN A 96 21.89 -13.57 -25.60
CA ASN A 96 22.99 -12.66 -25.93
C ASN A 96 24.29 -12.99 -25.20
N GLY A 97 24.19 -13.45 -23.94
CA GLY A 97 25.34 -13.91 -23.18
C GLY A 97 26.00 -15.14 -23.82
N GLN A 98 25.19 -16.11 -24.27
CA GLN A 98 25.69 -17.29 -24.97
C GLN A 98 26.32 -16.93 -26.32
N SER A 99 25.70 -16.05 -27.10
CA SER A 99 26.25 -15.64 -28.40
C SER A 99 27.58 -14.91 -28.24
N LEU A 100 27.71 -14.03 -27.24
CA LEU A 100 28.97 -13.35 -26.93
C LEU A 100 30.04 -14.34 -26.48
N GLN A 101 29.68 -15.35 -25.67
CA GLN A 101 30.61 -16.40 -25.26
C GLN A 101 31.12 -17.19 -26.48
N GLN A 102 30.22 -17.51 -27.42
CA GLN A 102 30.55 -18.20 -28.66
C GLN A 102 31.50 -17.36 -29.52
N GLU A 103 31.19 -16.08 -29.73
CA GLU A 103 32.01 -15.15 -30.52
C GLU A 103 33.37 -14.92 -29.87
N MET A 104 33.44 -14.83 -28.54
CA MET A 104 34.70 -14.72 -27.81
C MET A 104 35.55 -15.98 -27.98
N HIS A 105 34.95 -17.17 -27.94
CA HIS A 105 35.66 -18.43 -28.19
C HIS A 105 36.19 -18.49 -29.63
N ASP A 106 35.35 -18.18 -30.62
CA ASP A 106 35.72 -18.15 -32.04
C ASP A 106 36.80 -17.11 -32.33
N SER A 107 36.69 -15.93 -31.71
CA SER A 107 37.68 -14.86 -31.79
C SER A 107 38.99 -15.26 -31.12
N ALA A 108 38.96 -15.90 -29.95
CA ALA A 108 40.17 -16.39 -29.29
C ALA A 108 40.89 -17.47 -30.13
N VAL A 109 40.15 -18.36 -30.80
CA VAL A 109 40.72 -19.34 -31.74
C VAL A 109 41.32 -18.65 -32.97
N ARG A 110 40.65 -17.64 -33.53
CA ARG A 110 41.17 -16.83 -34.65
C ARG A 110 42.42 -16.02 -34.28
N PHE A 111 42.40 -15.32 -33.16
CA PHE A 111 43.52 -14.50 -32.71
C PHE A 111 44.68 -15.32 -32.16
N GLY A 112 44.41 -16.46 -31.53
CA GLY A 112 45.43 -17.42 -31.09
C GLY A 112 46.18 -18.09 -32.26
N SER A 113 45.58 -18.10 -33.45
CA SER A 113 46.20 -18.61 -34.68
C SER A 113 46.86 -17.52 -35.55
N SER A 114 46.61 -16.23 -35.28
CA SER A 114 47.22 -15.11 -36.01
C SER A 114 48.38 -14.48 -35.24
N LYS A 115 49.62 -14.66 -35.73
CA LYS A 115 50.81 -13.94 -35.23
C LYS A 115 50.58 -12.43 -35.40
N PRO A 116 50.76 -11.59 -34.36
CA PRO A 116 50.56 -10.15 -34.49
C PRO A 116 51.51 -9.60 -35.55
N ARG A 117 50.96 -8.99 -36.60
CA ARG A 117 51.72 -8.24 -37.59
C ARG A 117 52.15 -6.94 -36.93
N LYS A 118 53.47 -6.76 -36.74
CA LYS A 118 54.04 -5.50 -36.24
C LYS A 118 53.53 -4.36 -37.13
N PRO A 119 52.92 -3.31 -36.56
CA PRO A 119 52.64 -2.09 -37.31
C PRO A 119 53.97 -1.50 -37.75
N ASP A 120 54.09 -1.18 -39.03
CA ASP A 120 55.24 -0.46 -39.55
C ASP A 120 55.03 1.03 -39.27
N PHE A 121 55.75 1.57 -38.29
CA PHE A 121 55.64 2.97 -37.86
C PHE A 121 56.57 3.90 -38.65
N GLN A 122 57.15 3.46 -39.78
CA GLN A 122 58.11 4.26 -40.55
C GLN A 122 57.49 5.30 -41.51
N GLN A 123 56.18 5.50 -41.47
CA GLN A 123 55.49 6.44 -42.38
C GLN A 123 54.70 7.51 -41.61
N ALA A 124 55.35 8.18 -40.65
CA ALA A 124 54.77 9.29 -39.90
C ALA A 124 55.79 10.42 -39.67
N ASP A 125 56.67 10.66 -40.64
CA ASP A 125 57.47 11.88 -40.70
C ASP A 125 57.14 12.58 -42.01
N GLU A 126 56.93 13.90 -41.94
CA GLU A 126 56.66 14.83 -43.05
C GLU A 126 55.21 15.00 -43.54
N THR A 127 54.25 15.34 -42.67
CA THR A 127 53.23 16.42 -42.84
C THR A 127 52.05 16.24 -41.88
N SER A 128 52.05 16.93 -40.73
CA SER A 128 50.82 17.42 -40.09
C SER A 128 51.19 18.29 -38.90
N ASP A 129 51.09 19.61 -39.06
CA ASP A 129 51.15 20.59 -37.98
C ASP A 129 49.80 20.69 -37.22
N ASP A 130 48.95 19.66 -37.33
CA ASP A 130 47.65 19.59 -36.65
C ASP A 130 47.49 18.20 -36.00
N VAL A 131 48.35 17.91 -35.03
CA VAL A 131 48.06 16.83 -34.07
C VAL A 131 47.14 17.45 -33.02
N ASN A 132 45.84 17.44 -33.31
CA ASN A 132 44.83 17.89 -32.36
C ASN A 132 44.99 17.08 -31.06
N ALA A 133 45.22 17.75 -29.94
CA ALA A 133 45.34 17.10 -28.64
C ALA A 133 44.11 16.20 -28.41
N PRO A 134 44.25 15.06 -27.70
CA PRO A 134 43.13 14.16 -27.43
C PRO A 134 41.94 14.97 -26.93
N ARG A 135 40.85 14.89 -27.69
CA ARG A 135 39.68 15.74 -27.47
C ARG A 135 39.16 15.48 -26.07
N ASP A 136 39.23 16.48 -25.20
CA ASP A 136 38.69 16.39 -23.84
C ASP A 136 37.16 16.52 -23.93
N TYR A 137 36.46 15.39 -23.82
CA TYR A 137 35.00 15.35 -23.88
C TYR A 137 34.32 15.91 -22.61
N ALA A 138 35.10 16.40 -21.65
CA ALA A 138 34.63 17.04 -20.43
C ALA A 138 34.73 18.58 -20.46
N ASP A 139 35.26 19.19 -21.54
CA ASP A 139 35.33 20.65 -21.64
C ASP A 139 34.01 21.24 -22.13
N GLY A 140 33.27 21.83 -21.20
CA GLY A 140 32.11 22.65 -21.47
C GLY A 140 30.80 22.09 -20.92
N ASN A 141 29.87 23.00 -20.65
CA ASN A 141 28.50 22.79 -20.16
C ASN A 141 27.59 22.03 -21.15
N ARG A 142 28.17 21.15 -21.99
CA ARG A 142 27.55 20.36 -23.07
C ARG A 142 27.93 18.87 -22.99
N GLY A 143 28.30 18.38 -21.81
CA GLY A 143 28.44 16.94 -21.56
C GLY A 143 27.09 16.23 -21.51
N THR A 144 27.09 14.90 -21.49
CA THR A 144 25.88 14.06 -21.32
C THR A 144 25.16 14.29 -19.98
N LEU A 145 25.79 15.04 -19.07
CA LEU A 145 25.24 15.48 -17.79
C LEU A 145 24.74 16.94 -17.81
N SER A 146 24.87 17.66 -18.92
CA SER A 146 24.30 18.99 -19.04
C SER A 146 22.79 18.90 -19.20
N GLU A 147 22.06 19.81 -18.58
CA GLU A 147 20.58 19.84 -18.57
C GLU A 147 19.99 20.09 -19.97
N ASP A 148 20.84 20.53 -20.90
CA ASP A 148 20.54 20.73 -22.32
C ASP A 148 20.58 19.41 -23.12
N PHE A 149 21.19 18.36 -22.54
CA PHE A 149 21.25 17.01 -23.07
C PHE A 149 20.10 16.17 -22.46
N GLY A 150 18.90 16.35 -23.02
CA GLY A 150 17.69 15.67 -22.54
C GLY A 150 16.47 16.00 -23.40
N LEU A 151 15.33 15.38 -23.07
CA LEU A 151 14.06 15.59 -23.76
C LEU A 151 13.54 17.02 -23.47
N LYS A 152 13.82 17.96 -24.37
CA LYS A 152 13.26 19.32 -24.31
C LYS A 152 11.74 19.28 -24.53
N SER A 153 11.00 19.96 -23.64
CA SER A 153 9.57 20.23 -23.85
C SER A 153 9.38 21.02 -25.15
N LYS A 154 8.36 20.65 -25.92
CA LYS A 154 8.03 21.01 -27.31
C LYS A 154 7.89 22.52 -27.67
N GLY A 155 8.46 23.44 -26.90
CA GLY A 155 8.29 24.89 -27.05
C GLY A 155 9.55 25.73 -27.26
N ASP A 156 10.77 25.22 -26.97
CA ASP A 156 12.01 25.99 -27.14
C ASP A 156 12.88 25.40 -28.26
N GLU A 157 12.49 25.70 -29.49
CA GLU A 157 13.29 25.40 -30.69
C GLU A 157 13.99 26.68 -31.17
N ALA A 158 15.25 26.85 -30.79
CA ALA A 158 16.20 27.66 -31.54
C ALA A 158 17.11 26.70 -32.33
N PRO A 159 17.19 26.80 -33.68
CA PRO A 159 17.94 25.84 -34.48
C PRO A 159 19.43 26.08 -34.30
N ALA A 160 20.11 25.20 -33.57
CA ALA A 160 21.56 25.14 -33.55
C ALA A 160 22.04 24.47 -34.84
N GLN A 161 22.42 25.26 -35.84
CA GLN A 161 23.14 24.76 -37.01
C GLN A 161 24.58 24.41 -36.59
N PRO A 162 25.06 23.17 -36.83
CA PRO A 162 26.47 22.89 -36.68
C PRO A 162 27.24 23.43 -37.90
N PRO A 163 28.28 24.26 -37.71
CA PRO A 163 29.20 24.58 -38.80
C PRO A 163 29.94 23.31 -39.21
N ARG A 164 29.88 23.02 -40.51
CA ARG A 164 30.69 21.99 -41.18
C ARG A 164 32.14 22.47 -41.20
N TYR A 165 33.07 21.66 -40.70
CA TYR A 165 34.30 21.17 -41.33
C TYR A 165 34.95 20.16 -40.38
#